data_AF-F8Q4U5-F1
#
_entry.id   AF-F8Q4U5-F1
#
_cell.length_a   1.000
_cell.length_b   1.000
_cell.length_c   1.000
_cell.angle_alpha   90.00
_cell.angle_beta   90.00
_cell.angle_gamma   90.00
#
_symmetry.space_group_name_H-M   'P 1'
#
loop_
_entity.id
_entity.type
_entity.pdbx_description
1 polymer ?
#
loop_
_entity_poly.entity_id
_entity_poly.type
_entity_poly.pdbx_seq_one_letter_code
_entity_poly.pdbx_strand_id
1 'polypeptide(L)' 'ISKGLQRRSEANHNAIKHYNTQATALDPPHPKIVWKDIVEYSFLAEFDLLRCSHTDIRSEVWTKPAY' A
#
# COMPACT_ATOMS: atom_id res chain seq x y z
N ILE A 1 0.66 -23.46 -4.63
CA ILE A 1 0.52 -22.32 -3.69
C ILE A 1 1.61 -21.24 -3.90
N SER A 2 2.78 -21.53 -4.48
CA SER A 2 3.90 -20.58 -4.61
C SER A 2 3.71 -19.39 -5.56
N LYS A 3 3.18 -19.60 -6.77
CA LYS A 3 3.14 -18.53 -7.81
C LYS A 3 2.24 -17.34 -7.45
N GLY A 4 1.16 -17.57 -6.70
CA GLY A 4 0.25 -16.50 -6.27
C GLY A 4 0.88 -15.60 -5.21
N LEU A 5 1.58 -16.19 -4.26
CA LEU A 5 2.30 -15.46 -3.21
C LEU A 5 3.45 -14.63 -3.80
N GLN A 6 4.21 -15.22 -4.73
CA GLN A 6 5.30 -14.53 -5.41
C GLN A 6 4.80 -13.29 -6.17
N ARG A 7 3.74 -13.43 -6.98
CA ARG A 7 3.17 -12.29 -7.73
C ARG A 7 2.67 -11.18 -6.82
N ARG A 8 2.07 -11.51 -5.68
CA ARG A 8 1.65 -10.52 -4.69
C ARG A 8 2.85 -9.79 -4.08
N SER A 9 3.92 -10.51 -3.75
CA SER A 9 5.17 -9.90 -3.26
C SER A 9 5.75 -8.92 -4.28
N GLU A 10 5.86 -9.34 -5.54
CA GLU A 10 6.34 -8.50 -6.65
C GLU A 10 5.45 -7.25 -6.85
N ALA A 11 4.13 -7.42 -6.78
CA ALA A 11 3.17 -6.31 -6.90
C ALA A 11 3.36 -5.27 -5.79
N ASN A 12 3.53 -5.70 -4.54
CA ASN A 12 3.74 -4.79 -3.42
C ASN A 12 5.10 -4.05 -3.55
N HIS A 13 6.17 -4.75 -3.92
CA HIS A 13 7.47 -4.12 -4.18
C HIS A 13 7.38 -3.05 -5.29
N ASN A 14 6.65 -3.33 -6.37
CA ASN A 14 6.45 -2.39 -7.46
C ASN A 14 5.62 -1.17 -7.03
N ALA A 15 4.56 -1.37 -6.25
CA ALA A 15 3.73 -0.30 -5.72
C ALA A 15 4.55 0.68 -4.85
N ILE A 16 5.42 0.16 -3.98
CA ILE A 16 6.29 0.98 -3.13
C ILE A 16 7.29 1.77 -3.96
N LYS A 17 7.90 1.15 -4.97
CA LYS A 17 8.81 1.87 -5.89
C LYS A 17 8.09 3.02 -6.56
N HIS A 18 6.90 2.77 -7.11
CA HIS A 18 6.11 3.80 -7.78
C HIS A 18 5.76 4.94 -6.82
N TYR A 19 5.24 4.62 -5.64
CA TYR A 19 4.93 5.60 -4.61
C TYR A 19 6.15 6.43 -4.24
N ASN A 20 7.30 5.81 -3.93
CA ASN A 20 8.50 6.52 -3.50
C ASN A 20 9.04 7.46 -4.58
N THR A 21 8.94 7.08 -5.86
CA THR A 21 9.30 7.97 -6.98
C THR A 21 8.42 9.21 -7.02
N GLN A 22 7.09 9.04 -6.88
CA GLN A 22 6.15 10.16 -6.91
C GLN A 22 6.27 11.02 -5.65
N ALA A 23 6.43 10.40 -4.48
CA ALA A 23 6.59 11.07 -3.19
C ALA A 23 7.77 12.05 -3.19
N THR A 24 8.89 11.70 -3.84
CA THR A 24 10.03 12.61 -3.98
C THR A 24 9.83 13.75 -4.97
N ALA A 25 8.85 13.64 -5.87
CA ALA A 25 8.53 14.66 -6.86
C ALA A 25 7.53 15.70 -6.35
N LEU A 26 6.96 15.51 -5.15
CA LEU A 26 6.07 16.46 -4.49
C LEU A 26 6.84 17.63 -3.85
N ASP A 27 6.18 18.78 -3.71
CA ASP A 27 6.68 19.93 -2.96
C ASP A 27 5.70 20.27 -1.81
N PRO A 28 6.07 20.00 -0.55
CA PRO A 28 7.34 19.43 -0.09
C PRO A 28 7.46 17.92 -0.36
N PRO A 29 8.69 17.38 -0.47
CA PRO A 29 8.90 15.94 -0.66
C PRO A 29 8.28 15.12 0.48
N HIS A 30 7.52 14.09 0.11
CA HIS A 30 6.87 13.23 1.10
C HIS A 30 7.81 12.08 1.52
N PRO A 31 7.74 11.58 2.77
CA PRO A 31 8.61 10.50 3.23
C PRO A 31 8.45 9.21 2.43
N LYS A 32 9.59 8.54 2.20
CA LYS A 32 9.63 7.23 1.54
C LYS A 32 9.14 6.13 2.48
N ILE A 33 8.44 5.15 1.92
CA ILE A 33 8.03 3.94 2.62
C ILE A 33 9.03 2.82 2.31
N VAL A 34 9.43 2.06 3.33
CA VAL A 34 10.32 0.90 3.17
C VAL A 34 9.51 -0.39 3.24
N TRP A 35 9.98 -1.43 2.54
CA TRP A 35 9.33 -2.76 2.55
C TRP A 35 9.06 -3.30 3.96
N LYS A 36 10.02 -3.08 4.87
CA LYS A 36 9.94 -3.53 6.25
C LYS A 36 8.67 -3.00 6.94
N ASP A 37 8.37 -1.72 6.75
CA ASP A 37 7.19 -1.08 7.34
C ASP A 37 5.91 -1.80 6.89
N ILE A 38 5.84 -2.19 5.62
CA ILE A 38 4.65 -2.85 5.04
C ILE A 38 4.53 -4.32 5.47
N VAL A 39 5.65 -5.04 5.60
CA VAL A 39 5.62 -6.43 6.07
C VAL A 39 5.14 -6.50 7.52
N GLU A 40 5.52 -5.54 8.36
CA GLU A 40 5.00 -5.46 9.73
C GLU A 40 3.48 -5.27 9.74
N TYR A 41 2.91 -4.50 8.82
CA TYR A 41 1.44 -4.38 8.67
C TYR A 41 0.79 -5.58 7.97
N SER A 42 1.54 -6.41 7.22
CA SER A 42 0.98 -7.60 6.58
C SER A 42 0.51 -8.64 7.60
N PHE A 43 1.09 -8.64 8.80
CA PHE A 43 0.60 -9.39 9.95
C PHE A 43 -0.83 -8.99 10.34
N LEU A 44 -1.19 -7.71 10.25
CA LEU A 44 -2.57 -7.26 10.51
C LEU A 44 -3.55 -7.82 9.47
N ALA A 45 -3.11 -8.06 8.23
CA ALA A 45 -3.95 -8.67 7.20
C ALA A 45 -4.23 -10.17 7.45
N GLU A 46 -3.46 -10.83 8.32
CA GLU A 46 -3.72 -12.21 8.76
C GLU A 46 -4.81 -12.30 9.83
N PHE A 47 -5.22 -11.16 10.42
CA PHE A 47 -6.40 -11.12 11.27
C PHE A 47 -7.66 -11.16 10.39
N ASP A 48 -8.24 -12.35 10.26
CA ASP A 48 -9.50 -12.55 9.54
C ASP A 48 -10.64 -11.64 10.04
N LEU A 49 -10.56 -11.18 11.30
CA LEU A 49 -11.49 -10.19 11.87
C LEU A 49 -11.45 -8.85 11.11
N LEU A 50 -10.27 -8.41 10.68
CA LEU A 50 -10.08 -7.15 9.93
C LEU A 50 -10.53 -7.27 8.47
N ARG A 51 -10.61 -8.51 7.95
CA ARG A 51 -11.13 -8.76 6.60
C ARG A 51 -12.61 -8.38 6.47
N CYS A 52 -13.38 -8.52 7.56
CA CYS A 52 -14.79 -8.13 7.61
C CYS A 52 -15.01 -6.63 7.85
N SER A 53 -13.99 -5.90 8.33
CA SER A 53 -14.07 -4.46 8.61
C SER A 53 -13.44 -3.59 7.52
N HIS A 54 -12.94 -4.20 6.44
CA HIS A 54 -12.30 -3.46 5.35
C HIS A 54 -13.34 -2.56 4.64
N THR A 55 -13.31 -1.28 4.97
CA THR A 55 -14.10 -0.25 4.28
C THR A 55 -13.35 0.14 3.01
N ASP A 56 -14.04 0.16 1.87
CA ASP A 56 -13.42 0.55 0.60
C ASP A 56 -13.00 2.02 0.64
N ILE A 57 -11.71 2.26 0.87
CA ILE A 57 -11.16 3.62 1.01
C ILE A 57 -11.29 4.46 -0.27
N ARG A 58 -11.60 3.84 -1.43
CA ARG A 58 -11.73 4.56 -2.71
C ARG A 58 -12.99 5.43 -2.78
N SER A 59 -13.95 5.22 -1.89
CA SER A 59 -15.12 6.11 -1.78
C SER A 59 -14.86 7.35 -0.92
N GLU A 60 -13.72 7.43 -0.24
CA GLU A 60 -13.40 8.52 0.67
C GLU A 60 -13.15 9.84 -0.07
N VAL A 61 -13.43 10.96 0.61
CA VAL A 61 -13.33 12.28 -0.02
C VAL A 61 -11.90 12.61 -0.43
N TRP A 62 -10.90 12.14 0.33
CA TRP A 62 -9.48 12.37 0.08
C TRP A 62 -8.91 11.54 -1.09
N THR A 63 -9.62 10.53 -1.61
CA THR A 63 -9.21 9.79 -2.81
C THR A 63 -9.70 10.43 -4.11
N LYS A 64 -10.53 11.48 -4.03
CA LYS A 64 -11.00 12.22 -5.21
C LYS A 64 -9.88 13.14 -5.70
N PRO A 65 -9.64 13.25 -7.02
CA PRO A 65 -8.68 14.20 -7.56
C PRO A 65 -9.06 15.62 -7.13
N ALA A 66 -8.08 16.38 -6.62
CA ALA A 66 -8.26 17.81 -6.41
C ALA A 66 -8.42 18.47 -7.79
N TYR A 67 -9.60 19.06 -8.03
CA TYR A 67 -9.85 19.93 -9.18
C TYR A 67 -9.28 21.32 -8.89
#